data_AF-A0A1J5AA25-F1
#
_entry.id   AF-A0A1J5AA25-F1
#
_cell.length_a   1.000
_cell.length_b   1.000
_cell.length_c   1.000
_cell.angle_alpha   90.00
_cell.angle_beta   90.00
_cell.angle_gamma   90.00
#
_symmetry.space_group_name_H-M   'P 1'
#
loop_
_entity.id
_entity.type
_entity.pdbx_description
1 polymer ?
#
loop_
_entity_poly.entity_id
_entity_poly.type
_entity_poly.pdbx_seq_one_letter_code
_entity_poly.pdbx_strand_id
1 'polypeptide(L)'
;MFAGWTTYGYGNLMRIATDNVMVAAQNRKYWHNYAHLSAFSKVTGNSVTRGEQVAAVGSTGNSTGPHLHLHITLDLNKNDVNQVAVDLSPMRGFRPNLSYPTTGTCGQVEPRANNPIIVEPVMFTERYQPRTGHYWFCYTDLPRTGECYMYGVPNDGTGWDPLNTSQSPELRFSNVYVETSGTYYLWACGRGGSYNDDSLHMGYNGTAPTSSQRMTAYHEAAWRWKSIRMDLSRPYFWMAGGSDRVINVWMREDGMRIDRILLTRDAGYDPTNNIRCGGY
;
A
#
# COMPACT_ATOMS: atom_id res chain seq x y z
N MET A 1 -21.56 -17.16 1.32
CA MET A 1 -20.55 -18.16 1.73
C MET A 1 -20.95 -19.54 1.20
N PHE A 2 -19.97 -20.42 0.94
CA PHE A 2 -20.11 -21.84 0.60
C PHE A 2 -19.36 -22.70 1.62
N ALA A 3 -19.88 -23.88 1.95
CA ALA A 3 -19.21 -24.92 2.74
C ALA A 3 -19.55 -26.29 2.14
N GLY A 4 -18.54 -27.06 1.74
CA GLY A 4 -18.76 -28.38 1.15
C GLY A 4 -17.49 -29.06 0.66
N TRP A 5 -17.63 -30.29 0.16
CA TRP A 5 -16.52 -31.07 -0.39
C TRP A 5 -16.14 -30.64 -1.81
N THR A 6 -14.86 -30.69 -2.14
CA THR A 6 -14.34 -30.51 -3.51
C THR A 6 -13.44 -31.66 -3.93
N THR A 7 -13.48 -31.97 -5.22
CA THR A 7 -12.66 -33.02 -5.85
C THR A 7 -11.33 -32.50 -6.41
N TYR A 8 -11.07 -31.20 -6.37
CA TYR A 8 -9.85 -30.56 -6.88
C TYR A 8 -8.68 -30.54 -5.88
N GLY A 9 -8.70 -31.47 -4.91
CA GLY A 9 -7.66 -31.56 -3.89
C GLY A 9 -7.92 -30.74 -2.61
N TYR A 10 -8.83 -29.77 -2.59
CA TYR A 10 -9.10 -29.00 -1.36
C TYR A 10 -9.81 -29.81 -0.26
N GLY A 11 -10.47 -30.92 -0.59
CA GLY A 11 -11.30 -31.66 0.36
C GLY A 11 -12.48 -30.82 0.84
N ASN A 12 -12.73 -30.78 2.15
CA ASN A 12 -13.70 -29.84 2.74
C ASN A 12 -13.20 -28.40 2.57
N LEU A 13 -13.94 -27.63 1.77
CA LEU A 13 -13.67 -26.25 1.45
C LEU A 13 -14.79 -25.36 1.96
N MET A 14 -14.39 -24.26 2.60
CA MET A 14 -15.28 -23.14 2.85
C MET A 14 -14.82 -21.91 2.08
N ARG A 15 -15.77 -21.25 1.43
CA ARG A 15 -15.55 -20.00 0.70
C ARG A 15 -16.38 -18.88 1.31
N ILE A 16 -15.73 -17.87 1.85
CA ILE A 16 -16.39 -16.67 2.36
C ILE A 16 -16.17 -15.55 1.36
N ALA A 17 -17.24 -14.85 0.98
CA ALA A 17 -17.15 -13.71 0.08
C ALA A 17 -17.08 -12.42 0.91
N THR A 18 -16.21 -11.51 0.50
CA THR A 18 -16.29 -10.10 0.89
C THR A 18 -16.67 -9.30 -0.35
N ASP A 19 -17.89 -8.78 -0.33
CA ASP A 19 -18.50 -8.03 -1.44
C ASP A 19 -18.38 -6.53 -1.21
N ASN A 20 -18.64 -5.73 -2.26
CA ASN A 20 -18.71 -4.28 -2.16
C ASN A 20 -17.40 -3.61 -1.71
N VAL A 21 -16.26 -4.23 -2.05
CA VAL A 21 -14.94 -3.66 -1.76
C VAL A 21 -14.57 -2.70 -2.89
N MET A 22 -14.66 -1.40 -2.63
CA MET A 22 -14.34 -0.37 -3.61
C MET A 22 -12.82 -0.21 -3.77
N VAL A 23 -12.35 -0.21 -5.02
CA VAL A 23 -10.94 -0.08 -5.40
C VAL A 23 -10.85 0.73 -6.67
N ALA A 24 -10.20 1.90 -6.65
CA ALA A 24 -10.08 2.77 -7.82
C ALA A 24 -11.42 2.96 -8.59
N ALA A 25 -12.49 3.28 -7.85
CA ALA A 25 -13.86 3.43 -8.35
C ALA A 25 -14.50 2.18 -9.00
N GLN A 26 -13.88 1.00 -8.84
CA GLN A 26 -14.43 -0.28 -9.26
C GLN A 26 -14.88 -1.08 -8.03
N ASN A 27 -16.04 -1.72 -8.13
CA ASN A 27 -16.50 -2.64 -7.10
C ASN A 27 -15.84 -4.01 -7.30
N ARG A 28 -15.19 -4.53 -6.26
CA ARG A 28 -14.53 -5.85 -6.27
C ARG A 28 -15.16 -6.79 -5.25
N LYS A 29 -15.11 -8.08 -5.59
CA LYS A 29 -15.53 -9.20 -4.77
C LYS A 29 -14.35 -10.13 -4.54
N TYR A 30 -14.08 -10.43 -3.28
CA TYR A 30 -12.99 -11.29 -2.85
C TYR A 30 -13.53 -12.59 -2.29
N TRP A 31 -12.95 -13.71 -2.68
CA TRP A 31 -13.30 -15.04 -2.17
C TRP A 31 -12.17 -15.57 -1.30
N HIS A 32 -12.44 -15.76 -0.01
CA HIS A 32 -11.53 -16.37 0.95
C HIS A 32 -11.77 -17.88 0.97
N ASN A 33 -10.81 -18.66 0.49
CA ASN A 33 -10.88 -20.11 0.40
C ASN A 33 -10.13 -20.72 1.58
N TYR A 34 -10.84 -21.47 2.42
CA TYR A 34 -10.30 -22.23 3.55
C TYR A 34 -10.45 -23.72 3.24
N ALA A 35 -9.35 -24.39 2.94
CA ALA A 35 -9.33 -25.78 2.49
C ALA A 35 -8.79 -26.75 3.56
N HIS A 36 -8.91 -28.04 3.25
CA HIS A 36 -8.52 -29.18 4.07
C HIS A 36 -9.23 -29.26 5.44
N LEU A 37 -10.41 -28.67 5.58
CA LEU A 37 -11.10 -28.52 6.88
C LEU A 37 -11.58 -29.87 7.46
N SER A 38 -11.53 -30.05 8.78
CA SER A 38 -12.05 -31.27 9.41
C SER A 38 -13.56 -31.19 9.65
N ALA A 39 -14.07 -30.01 9.97
CA ALA A 39 -15.49 -29.77 10.22
C ALA A 39 -15.86 -28.32 9.88
N PHE A 40 -17.11 -28.13 9.46
CA PHE A 40 -17.69 -26.80 9.28
C PHE A 40 -18.50 -26.39 10.52
N SER A 41 -18.27 -25.17 11.02
CA SER A 41 -19.11 -24.57 12.07
C SER A 41 -20.27 -23.75 11.48
N LYS A 42 -20.25 -23.58 10.15
CA LYS A 42 -21.22 -22.81 9.38
C LYS A 42 -21.62 -23.57 8.11
N VAL A 43 -22.77 -23.21 7.57
CA VAL A 43 -23.30 -23.83 6.34
C VAL A 43 -23.37 -22.82 5.21
N THR A 44 -23.43 -23.33 3.98
CA THR A 44 -23.65 -22.51 2.77
C THR A 44 -24.82 -21.54 2.98
N GLY A 45 -24.61 -20.28 2.59
CA GLY A 45 -25.59 -19.22 2.73
C GLY A 45 -25.53 -18.41 4.02
N ASN A 46 -24.82 -18.85 5.08
CA ASN A 46 -24.68 -17.96 6.25
C ASN A 46 -23.84 -16.71 5.92
N SER A 47 -24.10 -15.64 6.67
CA SER A 47 -23.19 -14.52 6.86
C SER A 47 -22.37 -14.75 8.13
N VAL A 48 -21.18 -14.18 8.18
CA VAL A 48 -20.26 -14.31 9.31
C VAL A 48 -19.67 -12.95 9.65
N THR A 49 -19.31 -12.76 10.91
CA THR A 49 -18.65 -11.54 11.39
C THR A 49 -17.19 -11.80 11.72
N ARG A 50 -16.39 -10.73 11.80
CA ARG A 50 -14.97 -10.87 12.14
C ARG A 50 -14.82 -11.43 13.56
N GLY A 51 -13.93 -12.42 13.70
CA GLY A 51 -13.65 -13.08 14.98
C GLY A 51 -14.52 -14.31 15.24
N GLU A 52 -15.50 -14.57 14.38
CA GLU A 52 -16.34 -15.75 14.46
C GLU A 52 -15.60 -16.99 13.96
N GLN A 53 -15.68 -18.09 14.72
CA GLN A 53 -15.18 -19.38 14.26
C GLN A 53 -16.11 -19.95 13.20
N VAL A 54 -15.53 -20.26 12.03
CA VAL A 54 -16.30 -20.73 10.87
C VAL A 54 -16.08 -22.21 10.55
N ALA A 55 -14.93 -22.77 10.93
CA ALA A 55 -14.57 -24.18 10.75
C ALA A 55 -13.41 -24.60 11.65
N ALA A 56 -13.10 -25.89 11.64
CA ALA A 56 -11.91 -26.48 12.24
C ALA A 56 -10.89 -26.90 11.17
N VAL A 57 -9.61 -26.67 11.44
CA VAL A 57 -8.49 -27.14 10.62
C VAL A 57 -8.48 -28.67 10.58
N GLY A 58 -8.07 -29.26 9.46
CA GLY A 58 -8.02 -30.71 9.30
C GLY A 58 -7.01 -31.15 8.24
N SER A 59 -7.19 -32.38 7.78
CA SER A 59 -6.39 -32.98 6.72
C SER A 59 -7.30 -33.79 5.78
N THR A 60 -8.17 -33.08 5.06
CA THR A 60 -9.05 -33.69 4.03
C THR A 60 -8.58 -33.34 2.63
N GLY A 61 -8.93 -34.15 1.63
CA GLY A 61 -8.50 -33.93 0.25
C GLY A 61 -7.04 -34.31 0.05
N ASN A 62 -6.32 -33.57 -0.80
CA ASN A 62 -4.90 -33.78 -1.07
C ASN A 62 -4.05 -33.04 -0.02
N SER A 63 -3.97 -33.61 1.18
CA SER A 63 -3.26 -33.05 2.33
C SER A 63 -2.39 -34.12 2.97
N THR A 64 -1.16 -33.78 3.36
CA THR A 64 -0.20 -34.69 4.00
C THR A 64 -0.21 -34.62 5.52
N GLY A 65 -1.01 -33.72 6.10
CA GLY A 65 -1.18 -33.58 7.54
C GLY A 65 -2.07 -32.38 7.91
N PRO A 66 -2.49 -32.25 9.18
CA PRO A 66 -3.39 -31.17 9.59
C PRO A 66 -2.79 -29.77 9.38
N HIS A 67 -3.36 -29.00 8.45
CA HIS A 67 -2.97 -27.62 8.19
C HIS A 67 -4.10 -26.83 7.52
N LEU A 68 -4.06 -25.50 7.61
CA LEU A 68 -4.95 -24.63 6.86
C LEU A 68 -4.28 -24.23 5.54
N HIS A 69 -4.90 -24.61 4.42
CA HIS A 69 -4.60 -23.99 3.13
C HIS A 69 -5.53 -22.80 2.93
N LEU A 70 -4.96 -21.60 2.86
CA LEU A 70 -5.66 -20.34 2.66
C LEU A 70 -5.25 -19.71 1.33
N HIS A 71 -6.22 -19.37 0.48
CA HIS A 71 -5.99 -18.62 -0.74
C HIS A 71 -7.16 -17.67 -1.00
N ILE A 72 -6.86 -16.46 -1.46
CA ILE A 72 -7.85 -15.44 -1.81
C ILE A 72 -7.88 -15.26 -3.34
N THR A 73 -9.07 -15.30 -3.93
CA THR A 73 -9.28 -15.13 -5.38
C THR A 73 -10.27 -14.01 -5.69
N LEU A 74 -10.16 -13.41 -6.89
CA LEU A 74 -11.16 -12.48 -7.44
C LEU A 74 -12.27 -13.20 -8.22
N ASP A 75 -11.98 -14.41 -8.68
CA ASP A 75 -12.90 -15.26 -9.43
C ASP A 75 -13.07 -16.60 -8.69
N LEU A 76 -14.32 -17.01 -8.50
CA LEU A 76 -14.70 -18.25 -7.81
C LEU A 76 -14.28 -19.51 -8.59
N ASN A 77 -14.06 -19.38 -9.90
CA ASN A 77 -13.75 -20.48 -10.81
C ASN A 77 -12.24 -20.71 -11.00
N LYS A 78 -11.39 -19.80 -10.51
CA LYS A 78 -9.94 -19.98 -10.58
C LYS A 78 -9.47 -20.93 -9.47
N ASN A 79 -8.75 -21.96 -9.89
CA ASN A 79 -8.04 -22.93 -9.04
C ASN A 79 -6.54 -22.59 -8.97
N ASP A 80 -5.79 -23.33 -8.16
CA ASP A 80 -4.38 -23.02 -7.85
C ASP A 80 -3.39 -23.13 -9.02
N VAL A 81 -3.82 -23.63 -10.19
CA VAL A 81 -2.89 -23.87 -11.32
C VAL A 81 -2.61 -22.65 -12.19
N ASN A 82 -3.31 -21.53 -11.99
CA ASN A 82 -3.06 -20.25 -12.70
C ASN A 82 -3.35 -19.05 -11.80
N GLN A 83 -2.74 -19.04 -10.61
CA GLN A 83 -2.96 -17.97 -9.65
C GLN A 83 -2.51 -16.63 -10.22
N VAL A 84 -3.44 -15.67 -10.28
CA VAL A 84 -3.13 -14.27 -10.52
C VAL A 84 -2.99 -13.62 -9.16
N ALA A 85 -1.91 -12.88 -8.94
CA ALA A 85 -1.74 -12.12 -7.70
C ALA A 85 -2.99 -11.29 -7.41
N VAL A 86 -3.55 -11.45 -6.22
CA VAL A 86 -4.72 -10.68 -5.77
C VAL A 86 -4.23 -9.51 -4.95
N ASP A 87 -4.60 -8.30 -5.39
CA ASP A 87 -4.40 -7.09 -4.62
C ASP A 87 -5.34 -7.07 -3.40
N LEU A 88 -4.78 -7.45 -2.25
CA LEU A 88 -5.45 -7.42 -0.95
C LEU A 88 -5.29 -6.08 -0.23
N SER A 89 -4.59 -5.11 -0.83
CA SER A 89 -4.41 -3.79 -0.23
C SER A 89 -5.72 -3.20 0.30
N PRO A 90 -6.90 -3.32 -0.33
CA PRO A 90 -8.14 -2.72 0.17
C PRO A 90 -8.67 -3.36 1.47
N MET A 91 -8.28 -4.61 1.74
CA MET A 91 -8.82 -5.39 2.85
C MET A 91 -7.86 -5.52 4.04
N ARG A 92 -6.56 -5.36 3.76
CA ARG A 92 -5.47 -5.54 4.71
C ARG A 92 -4.37 -4.52 4.43
N GLY A 93 -3.90 -3.85 5.47
CA GLY A 93 -2.61 -3.19 5.46
C GLY A 93 -1.49 -4.20 5.75
N PHE A 94 -0.25 -3.81 5.43
CA PHE A 94 0.93 -4.56 5.80
C PHE A 94 1.71 -3.74 6.83
N ARG A 95 1.94 -4.32 8.01
CA ARG A 95 2.91 -3.82 8.99
C ARG A 95 4.23 -4.59 8.77
N PRO A 96 5.26 -4.00 8.16
CA PRO A 96 6.52 -4.70 7.94
C PRO A 96 7.13 -5.19 9.26
N ASN A 97 7.77 -6.36 9.24
CA ASN A 97 8.59 -6.77 10.37
C ASN A 97 9.88 -5.98 10.27
N LEU A 98 10.02 -5.04 11.20
CA LEU A 98 11.10 -4.10 11.29
C LEU A 98 12.45 -4.78 11.62
N SER A 99 12.41 -6.04 12.06
CA SER A 99 13.57 -6.90 12.33
C SER A 99 13.80 -7.97 11.25
N TYR A 100 13.16 -7.89 10.08
CA TYR A 100 13.55 -8.74 8.96
C TYR A 100 14.94 -8.31 8.42
N PRO A 101 15.87 -9.21 8.08
CA PRO A 101 15.81 -10.67 8.23
C PRO A 101 16.37 -11.19 9.56
N THR A 102 16.81 -10.32 10.49
CA THR A 102 17.52 -10.71 11.72
C THR A 102 16.72 -11.67 12.61
N THR A 103 15.38 -11.64 12.54
CA THR A 103 14.51 -12.56 13.29
C THR A 103 13.80 -13.61 12.44
N GLY A 104 14.07 -13.68 11.13
CA GLY A 104 13.45 -14.65 10.19
C GLY A 104 11.92 -14.50 9.99
N THR A 105 11.28 -13.53 10.62
CA THR A 105 9.84 -13.30 10.50
C THR A 105 9.54 -12.22 9.45
N CYS A 106 8.59 -12.47 8.54
CA CYS A 106 8.08 -11.43 7.62
C CYS A 106 7.13 -10.47 8.35
N GLY A 107 6.79 -9.34 7.73
CA GLY A 107 5.80 -8.42 8.29
C GLY A 107 4.42 -9.02 8.49
N GLN A 108 3.65 -8.37 9.35
CA GLN A 108 2.29 -8.76 9.73
C GLN A 108 1.28 -8.13 8.79
N VAL A 109 0.39 -8.97 8.25
CA VAL A 109 -0.79 -8.51 7.53
C VAL A 109 -1.84 -8.11 8.56
N GLU A 110 -2.27 -6.85 8.55
CA GLU A 110 -3.21 -6.30 9.53
C GLU A 110 -4.47 -5.73 8.87
N PRO A 111 -5.61 -5.67 9.56
CA PRO A 111 -6.74 -4.85 9.11
C PRO A 111 -6.35 -3.37 9.05
N ARG A 112 -6.84 -2.63 8.03
CA ARG A 112 -6.51 -1.21 7.80
C ARG A 112 -6.89 -0.23 8.91
N ALA A 113 -7.63 -0.63 9.93
CA ALA A 113 -8.10 0.24 11.02
C ALA A 113 -6.99 0.70 11.99
N ASN A 114 -5.73 0.42 11.67
CA ASN A 114 -4.60 0.55 12.57
C ASN A 114 -3.63 1.64 12.06
N ASN A 115 -3.59 2.78 12.75
CA ASN A 115 -2.61 3.87 12.55
C ASN A 115 -1.18 3.37 12.92
N PRO A 116 -0.09 3.76 12.22
CA PRO A 116 0.01 4.63 11.03
C PRO A 116 -0.35 3.92 9.71
N ILE A 117 -0.75 4.69 8.70
CA ILE A 117 -0.93 4.20 7.33
C ILE A 117 0.40 4.31 6.60
N ILE A 118 0.96 3.17 6.19
CA ILE A 118 2.18 3.09 5.38
C ILE A 118 1.77 2.69 3.97
N VAL A 119 2.24 3.44 2.98
CA VAL A 119 2.04 3.11 1.56
C VAL A 119 3.42 2.89 0.95
N GLU A 120 3.69 1.65 0.60
CA GLU A 120 4.87 1.27 -0.17
C GLU A 120 4.73 1.85 -1.60
N PRO A 121 5.82 2.33 -2.22
CA PRO A 121 5.79 3.13 -3.44
C PRO A 121 5.39 2.25 -4.62
N VAL A 122 5.70 0.94 -4.56
CA VAL A 122 5.29 -0.08 -5.54
C VAL A 122 3.79 -0.38 -5.53
N MET A 123 3.06 0.17 -4.55
CA MET A 123 1.59 0.11 -4.49
C MET A 123 0.92 1.28 -5.22
N PHE A 124 1.66 2.04 -6.03
CA PHE A 124 1.04 3.01 -6.94
C PHE A 124 0.04 2.28 -7.85
N THR A 125 -1.15 2.83 -7.97
CA THR A 125 -2.22 2.23 -8.78
C THR A 125 -2.24 2.83 -10.18
N GLU A 126 -1.83 4.08 -10.32
CA GLU A 126 -1.83 4.80 -11.60
C GLU A 126 -0.61 5.74 -11.70
N ARG A 127 -0.13 5.96 -12.93
CA ARG A 127 0.90 6.96 -13.26
C ARG A 127 0.38 7.87 -14.35
N TYR A 128 0.36 9.17 -14.10
CA TYR A 128 0.01 10.17 -15.12
C TYR A 128 1.31 10.79 -15.65
N GLN A 129 1.84 10.16 -16.68
CA GLN A 129 3.11 10.51 -17.32
C GLN A 129 3.18 9.94 -18.76
N PRO A 130 4.03 10.49 -19.64
CA PRO A 130 4.83 11.70 -19.42
C PRO A 130 3.95 12.93 -19.23
N ARG A 131 4.43 13.87 -18.43
CA ARG A 131 3.95 15.25 -18.49
C ARG A 131 5.16 16.14 -18.71
N THR A 132 5.07 16.95 -19.77
CA THR A 132 6.18 17.81 -20.22
C THR A 132 7.53 17.06 -20.32
N GLY A 133 7.51 15.82 -20.82
CA GLY A 133 8.73 15.01 -21.03
C GLY A 133 9.34 14.36 -19.79
N HIS A 134 8.70 14.46 -18.61
CA HIS A 134 9.21 13.93 -17.35
C HIS A 134 8.38 12.77 -16.80
N TYR A 135 9.02 11.93 -15.98
CA TYR A 135 8.50 10.64 -15.53
C TYR A 135 8.92 10.34 -14.09
N TRP A 136 8.08 9.59 -13.39
CA TRP A 136 8.50 8.71 -12.31
C TRP A 136 8.79 7.32 -12.87
N PHE A 137 10.07 6.95 -12.91
CA PHE A 137 10.52 5.65 -13.38
C PHE A 137 10.98 4.76 -12.23
N CYS A 138 10.73 3.47 -12.36
CA CYS A 138 10.93 2.45 -11.33
C CYS A 138 12.34 1.85 -11.51
N TYR A 139 13.20 1.98 -10.50
CA TYR A 139 14.56 1.43 -10.48
C TYR A 139 14.74 0.42 -9.36
N THR A 140 15.41 -0.71 -9.64
CA THR A 140 15.50 -1.89 -8.76
C THR A 140 16.90 -2.12 -8.19
N ASP A 141 17.78 -1.12 -8.20
CA ASP A 141 19.15 -1.22 -7.67
C ASP A 141 19.22 -1.11 -6.13
N LEU A 142 18.10 -1.21 -5.43
CA LEU A 142 18.09 -1.39 -3.98
C LEU A 142 18.43 -2.85 -3.64
N PRO A 143 19.45 -3.14 -2.80
CA PRO A 143 19.98 -4.49 -2.56
C PRO A 143 19.00 -5.52 -1.95
N ARG A 144 17.74 -5.14 -1.68
CA ARG A 144 16.96 -5.78 -0.63
C ARG A 144 15.71 -6.52 -1.09
N THR A 145 15.12 -6.11 -2.20
CA THR A 145 13.79 -6.53 -2.59
C THR A 145 13.75 -6.48 -4.10
N GLY A 146 13.05 -7.40 -4.77
CA GLY A 146 12.71 -7.19 -6.18
C GLY A 146 11.76 -5.99 -6.40
N GLU A 147 11.73 -5.03 -5.48
CA GLU A 147 10.86 -3.85 -5.44
C GLU A 147 11.68 -2.63 -5.84
N CYS A 148 11.04 -1.68 -6.52
CA CYS A 148 11.70 -0.48 -7.00
C CYS A 148 11.35 0.76 -6.18
N TYR A 149 12.28 1.71 -6.14
CA TYR A 149 11.95 3.10 -5.81
C TYR A 149 11.58 3.87 -7.07
N MET A 150 10.88 4.99 -6.88
CA MET A 150 10.54 5.88 -7.99
C MET A 150 11.58 6.98 -8.10
N TYR A 151 12.08 7.19 -9.31
CA TYR A 151 13.06 8.22 -9.66
C TYR A 151 12.46 9.20 -10.66
N GLY A 152 12.57 10.49 -10.35
CA GLY A 152 12.21 11.58 -11.24
C GLY A 152 13.21 11.74 -12.38
N VAL A 153 12.80 11.42 -13.60
CA VAL A 153 13.67 11.44 -14.80
C VAL A 153 13.03 12.18 -15.98
N PRO A 154 13.84 12.74 -16.91
CA PRO A 154 15.28 12.95 -16.79
C PRO A 154 15.62 13.89 -15.61
N ASN A 155 16.89 13.91 -15.19
CA ASN A 155 17.39 14.90 -14.23
C ASN A 155 18.16 15.95 -15.02
N ASP A 156 17.44 16.94 -15.51
CA ASP A 156 17.92 18.05 -16.33
C ASP A 156 17.77 19.43 -15.65
N GLY A 157 17.33 19.45 -14.38
CA GLY A 157 17.15 20.65 -13.55
C GLY A 157 15.77 21.27 -13.67
N THR A 158 14.78 20.54 -14.20
CA THR A 158 13.40 21.02 -14.33
C THR A 158 12.63 20.91 -13.01
N GLY A 159 11.86 21.95 -12.67
CA GLY A 159 10.96 21.93 -11.53
C GLY A 159 9.64 22.66 -11.75
N TRP A 160 8.60 22.25 -11.01
CA TRP A 160 7.26 22.84 -11.03
C TRP A 160 6.95 23.50 -9.68
N ASP A 161 7.24 24.79 -9.60
CA ASP A 161 6.92 25.64 -8.48
C ASP A 161 6.47 27.04 -8.95
N PRO A 162 5.20 27.43 -8.82
CA PRO A 162 4.11 26.70 -8.17
C PRO A 162 3.74 25.39 -8.90
N LEU A 163 3.15 24.44 -8.16
CA LEU A 163 2.71 23.17 -8.75
C LEU A 163 1.64 23.41 -9.83
N ASN A 164 1.92 22.96 -11.05
CA ASN A 164 0.92 22.76 -12.09
C ASN A 164 0.63 21.25 -12.23
N THR A 165 -0.53 20.80 -11.75
CA THR A 165 -0.91 19.38 -11.74
C THR A 165 -1.11 18.80 -13.13
N SER A 166 -1.21 19.62 -14.19
CA SER A 166 -1.30 19.14 -15.57
C SER A 166 0.08 18.95 -16.22
N GLN A 167 1.14 19.53 -15.65
CA GLN A 167 2.50 19.51 -16.21
C GLN A 167 3.48 18.66 -15.37
N SER A 168 3.30 18.59 -14.06
CA SER A 168 4.18 17.77 -13.21
C SER A 168 3.77 16.28 -13.27
N PRO A 169 4.73 15.35 -13.51
CA PRO A 169 4.44 13.91 -13.48
C PRO A 169 3.94 13.46 -12.11
N GLU A 170 2.98 12.55 -12.13
CA GLU A 170 2.16 12.22 -10.96
C GLU A 170 2.06 10.72 -10.71
N LEU A 171 2.29 10.34 -9.46
CA LEU A 171 1.98 9.02 -8.92
C LEU A 171 0.65 9.09 -8.15
N ARG A 172 -0.21 8.10 -8.36
CA ARG A 172 -1.47 7.95 -7.62
C ARG A 172 -1.51 6.63 -6.86
N PHE A 173 -1.99 6.71 -5.63
CA PHE A 173 -2.24 5.58 -4.74
C PHE A 173 -3.74 5.57 -4.41
N SER A 174 -4.54 4.92 -5.25
CA SER A 174 -6.01 5.03 -5.29
C SER A 174 -6.74 4.26 -4.18
N ASN A 175 -6.01 3.46 -3.40
CA ASN A 175 -6.55 2.64 -2.33
C ASN A 175 -5.93 3.05 -0.99
N VAL A 176 -6.06 4.30 -0.56
CA VAL A 176 -5.61 4.69 0.79
C VAL A 176 -6.84 4.94 1.66
N TYR A 177 -7.21 3.97 2.49
CA TYR A 177 -8.41 4.06 3.31
C TYR A 177 -8.17 5.01 4.48
N VAL A 178 -8.99 6.05 4.55
CA VAL A 178 -9.00 6.97 5.69
C VAL A 178 -10.21 6.62 6.54
N GLU A 179 -9.97 5.98 7.68
CA GLU A 179 -11.04 5.55 8.57
C GLU A 179 -11.70 6.73 9.28
N THR A 180 -10.91 7.61 9.88
CA THR A 180 -11.41 8.72 10.69
C THR A 180 -11.13 10.06 10.02
N SER A 181 -12.12 10.95 10.03
CA SER A 181 -11.91 12.33 9.59
C SER A 181 -10.88 13.03 10.46
N GLY A 182 -10.02 13.85 9.85
CA GLY A 182 -9.09 14.69 10.60
C GLY A 182 -7.82 15.05 9.84
N THR A 183 -6.88 15.59 10.59
CA THR A 183 -5.57 15.99 10.07
C THR A 183 -4.62 14.79 10.03
N TYR A 184 -4.00 14.59 8.88
CA TYR A 184 -2.95 13.60 8.67
C TYR A 184 -1.65 14.30 8.27
N TYR A 185 -0.61 14.08 9.05
CA TYR A 185 0.73 14.56 8.78
C TYR A 185 1.46 13.63 7.81
N LEU A 186 2.23 14.23 6.92
CA LEU A 186 2.81 13.54 5.77
C LEU A 186 4.29 13.29 5.99
N TRP A 187 4.71 12.07 5.74
CA TRP A 187 6.12 11.70 5.68
C TRP A 187 6.39 11.09 4.32
N ALA A 188 7.51 11.46 3.71
CA ALA A 188 8.06 10.72 2.59
C ALA A 188 9.49 10.30 2.92
N CYS A 189 9.78 9.04 2.62
CA CYS A 189 11.12 8.49 2.58
C CYS A 189 11.67 8.77 1.19
N GLY A 190 12.72 9.59 1.12
CA GLY A 190 13.24 10.05 -0.16
C GLY A 190 14.73 10.32 -0.13
N ARG A 191 15.26 10.58 -1.33
CA ARG A 191 16.66 10.89 -1.61
C ARG A 191 16.73 11.69 -2.91
N GLY A 192 17.30 12.87 -2.85
CA GLY A 192 17.72 13.61 -4.03
C GLY A 192 19.16 13.26 -4.36
N GLY A 193 20.06 14.04 -3.78
CA GLY A 193 21.51 14.02 -4.05
C GLY A 193 22.08 15.42 -4.30
N SER A 194 21.22 16.41 -4.50
CA SER A 194 21.55 17.82 -4.65
C SER A 194 20.39 18.69 -4.12
N TYR A 195 20.61 19.99 -3.94
CA TYR A 195 19.53 20.94 -3.59
C TYR A 195 18.55 21.23 -4.73
N ASN A 196 18.84 20.77 -5.94
CA ASN A 196 17.96 20.90 -7.10
C ASN A 196 17.16 19.61 -7.35
N ASP A 197 17.34 18.59 -6.51
CA ASP A 197 16.76 17.25 -6.70
C ASP A 197 15.96 16.82 -5.46
N ASP A 198 15.54 17.79 -4.67
CA ASP A 198 15.46 17.68 -3.21
C ASP A 198 14.03 17.79 -2.69
N SER A 199 13.04 17.87 -3.60
CA SER A 199 11.69 18.22 -3.22
C SER A 199 10.58 17.62 -4.09
N LEU A 200 9.40 17.51 -3.46
CA LEU A 200 8.17 16.99 -4.06
C LEU A 200 6.94 17.74 -3.53
N HIS A 201 5.80 17.50 -4.16
CA HIS A 201 4.49 17.91 -3.66
C HIS A 201 3.64 16.69 -3.35
N MET A 202 2.81 16.77 -2.31
CA MET A 202 1.82 15.74 -2.02
C MET A 202 0.40 16.34 -2.02
N GLY A 203 -0.57 15.49 -2.32
CA GLY A 203 -1.99 15.83 -2.29
C GLY A 203 -2.89 14.62 -2.16
N TYR A 204 -4.18 14.86 -2.29
CA TYR A 204 -5.18 13.80 -2.34
C TYR A 204 -6.33 14.15 -3.30
N ASN A 205 -6.92 13.12 -3.90
CA ASN A 205 -8.00 13.20 -4.88
C ASN A 205 -7.71 14.19 -6.03
N GLY A 206 -6.45 14.22 -6.48
CA GLY A 206 -5.99 15.10 -7.57
C GLY A 206 -5.79 16.56 -7.18
N THR A 207 -5.97 16.90 -5.90
CA THR A 207 -5.75 18.25 -5.36
C THR A 207 -4.53 18.28 -4.46
N ALA A 208 -3.76 19.37 -4.51
CA ALA A 208 -2.61 19.58 -3.64
C ALA A 208 -2.84 20.81 -2.76
N PRO A 209 -3.27 20.65 -1.50
CA PRO A 209 -3.36 21.75 -0.54
C PRO A 209 -2.03 22.48 -0.39
N THR A 210 -2.05 23.80 -0.14
CA THR A 210 -0.81 24.57 0.12
C THR A 210 -0.03 24.04 1.32
N SER A 211 -0.73 23.46 2.30
CA SER A 211 -0.17 22.81 3.49
C SER A 211 0.61 21.52 3.22
N SER A 212 0.63 21.01 1.99
CA SER A 212 1.29 19.76 1.60
C SER A 212 2.17 19.88 0.36
N GLN A 213 2.28 21.08 -0.19
CA GLN A 213 3.20 21.40 -1.28
C GLN A 213 4.60 21.74 -0.75
N ARG A 214 5.62 21.63 -1.61
CA ARG A 214 7.01 22.01 -1.34
C ARG A 214 7.62 21.25 -0.16
N MET A 215 7.38 19.94 -0.08
CA MET A 215 8.12 19.07 0.84
C MET A 215 9.57 18.97 0.37
N THR A 216 10.53 19.10 1.28
CA THR A 216 11.96 19.33 0.94
C THR A 216 12.89 18.65 1.97
N ALA A 217 14.18 19.00 1.93
CA ALA A 217 15.27 18.51 2.76
C ALA A 217 15.72 17.09 2.41
N TYR A 218 15.59 16.72 1.12
CA TYR A 218 16.06 15.46 0.57
C TYR A 218 17.40 15.58 -0.18
N HIS A 219 18.06 16.75 -0.14
CA HIS A 219 19.35 17.00 -0.82
C HIS A 219 20.48 16.02 -0.44
N GLU A 220 20.42 15.42 0.75
CA GLU A 220 21.38 14.39 1.17
C GLU A 220 21.37 13.22 0.18
N ALA A 221 22.56 12.71 -0.18
CA ALA A 221 22.69 11.50 -0.98
C ALA A 221 22.38 10.21 -0.16
N ALA A 222 21.45 10.30 0.80
CA ALA A 222 21.04 9.22 1.69
C ALA A 222 19.52 9.17 1.77
N TRP A 223 18.98 7.96 1.92
CA TRP A 223 17.55 7.75 2.15
C TRP A 223 17.16 8.24 3.54
N ARG A 224 16.29 9.25 3.60
CA ARG A 224 15.82 9.84 4.86
C ARG A 224 14.30 9.99 4.86
N TRP A 225 13.70 9.71 6.01
CA TRP A 225 12.37 10.20 6.31
C TRP A 225 12.44 11.71 6.53
N LYS A 226 11.60 12.47 5.82
CA LYS A 226 11.40 13.89 6.09
C LYS A 226 9.91 14.21 6.12
N SER A 227 9.57 15.19 6.95
CA SER A 227 8.24 15.77 7.12
C SER A 227 8.41 17.27 7.37
N ILE A 228 8.96 17.95 6.37
CA ILE A 228 9.24 19.38 6.43
C ILE A 228 8.99 20.01 5.06
N ARG A 229 8.41 21.21 5.08
CA ARG A 229 8.20 22.06 3.91
C ARG A 229 9.27 23.15 3.88
N MET A 230 9.42 23.82 2.73
CA MET A 230 10.39 24.92 2.58
C MET A 230 10.17 26.10 3.55
N ASP A 231 8.96 26.26 4.07
CA ASP A 231 8.63 27.25 5.10
C ASP A 231 8.86 26.74 6.53
N LEU A 232 9.59 25.63 6.68
CA LEU A 232 9.90 24.92 7.93
C LEU A 232 8.69 24.33 8.66
N SER A 233 7.50 24.39 8.06
CA SER A 233 6.30 23.78 8.64
C SER A 233 6.22 22.28 8.33
N ARG A 234 5.48 21.55 9.17
CA ARG A 234 5.18 20.13 8.95
C ARG A 234 4.04 19.99 7.94
N PRO A 235 4.21 19.21 6.85
CA PRO A 235 3.18 19.04 5.84
C PRO A 235 1.99 18.21 6.36
N TYR A 236 0.78 18.58 5.97
CA TYR A 236 -0.44 17.87 6.35
C TYR A 236 -1.58 18.00 5.34
N PHE A 237 -2.51 17.05 5.42
CA PHE A 237 -3.85 17.11 4.83
C PHE A 237 -4.89 17.18 5.93
N TRP A 238 -6.05 17.76 5.64
CA TRP A 238 -7.29 17.35 6.28
C TRP A 238 -8.05 16.43 5.33
N MET A 239 -8.51 15.28 5.81
CA MET A 239 -9.28 14.32 5.01
C MET A 239 -10.53 13.90 5.78
N ALA A 240 -11.67 13.81 5.09
CA ALA A 240 -12.84 13.13 5.62
C ALA A 240 -12.56 11.62 5.73
N GLY A 241 -13.10 10.96 6.76
CA GLY A 241 -12.99 9.52 6.98
C GLY A 241 -14.01 8.68 6.22
N GLY A 242 -14.06 7.40 6.56
CA GLY A 242 -15.02 6.41 6.07
C GLY A 242 -14.88 5.98 4.61
N SER A 243 -13.83 6.39 3.89
CA SER A 243 -13.67 6.05 2.47
C SER A 243 -12.22 6.06 2.00
N ASP A 244 -11.96 5.38 0.88
CA ASP A 244 -10.68 5.46 0.21
C ASP A 244 -10.41 6.87 -0.34
N ARG A 245 -9.12 7.21 -0.34
CA ARG A 245 -8.55 8.41 -0.93
C ARG A 245 -7.54 7.99 -1.97
N VAL A 246 -7.44 8.79 -3.02
CA VAL A 246 -6.31 8.76 -3.92
C VAL A 246 -5.24 9.65 -3.32
N ILE A 247 -4.11 9.12 -2.89
CA ILE A 247 -2.97 9.96 -2.49
C ILE A 247 -2.14 10.23 -3.75
N ASN A 248 -1.71 11.48 -3.90
CA ASN A 248 -1.00 11.96 -5.07
C ASN A 248 0.39 12.42 -4.65
N VAL A 249 1.40 12.07 -5.45
CA VAL A 249 2.74 12.64 -5.35
C VAL A 249 3.11 13.23 -6.70
N TRP A 250 3.50 14.51 -6.69
CA TRP A 250 4.02 15.22 -7.86
C TRP A 250 5.47 15.59 -7.64
N MET A 251 6.19 15.66 -8.74
CA MET A 251 7.54 16.20 -8.78
C MET A 251 7.49 17.71 -8.51
N ARG A 252 8.27 18.20 -7.54
CA ARG A 252 8.63 19.63 -7.49
C ARG A 252 9.90 19.84 -8.27
N GLU A 253 10.88 18.96 -8.06
CA GLU A 253 12.17 18.93 -8.73
C GLU A 253 12.40 17.55 -9.33
N ASP A 254 12.90 17.51 -10.55
CA ASP A 254 13.44 16.29 -11.13
C ASP A 254 14.67 15.80 -10.35
N GLY A 255 15.18 14.60 -10.64
CA GLY A 255 16.26 14.04 -9.81
C GLY A 255 15.80 13.47 -8.45
N MET A 256 14.62 13.86 -7.95
CA MET A 256 14.07 13.36 -6.69
C MET A 256 13.75 11.87 -6.75
N ARG A 257 14.07 11.13 -5.67
CA ARG A 257 13.71 9.72 -5.50
C ARG A 257 12.82 9.53 -4.29
N ILE A 258 11.80 8.69 -4.43
CA ILE A 258 10.92 8.31 -3.33
C ILE A 258 10.88 6.79 -3.17
N ASP A 259 11.01 6.36 -1.93
CA ASP A 259 10.95 4.96 -1.55
C ASP A 259 9.74 4.65 -0.68
N ARG A 260 9.16 5.57 0.09
CA ARG A 260 7.91 5.30 0.85
C ARG A 260 7.16 6.56 1.17
N ILE A 261 5.85 6.45 1.39
CA ILE A 261 5.06 7.51 2.04
C ILE A 261 4.35 6.97 3.28
N LEU A 262 4.18 7.82 4.28
CA LEU A 262 3.50 7.51 5.53
C LEU A 262 2.56 8.65 5.92
N LEU A 263 1.35 8.29 6.34
CA LEU A 263 0.34 9.20 6.84
C LEU A 263 0.02 8.85 8.29
N THR A 264 0.02 9.85 9.16
CA THR A 264 -0.25 9.67 10.59
C THR A 264 -1.07 10.82 11.15
N ARG A 265 -1.99 10.53 12.07
CA ARG A 265 -2.71 11.56 12.82
C ARG A 265 -1.96 12.08 14.04
N ASP A 266 -0.86 11.43 14.40
CA ASP A 266 -0.02 11.83 15.52
C ASP A 266 0.97 12.91 15.07
N ALA A 267 0.79 14.11 15.61
CA ALA A 267 1.62 15.29 15.34
C ALA A 267 3.06 15.16 15.86
N GLY A 268 3.32 14.24 16.80
CA GLY A 268 4.65 13.95 17.35
C GLY A 268 5.32 12.73 16.72
N TYR A 269 4.62 11.99 15.84
CA TYR A 269 5.15 10.75 15.28
C TYR A 269 6.38 11.01 14.39
N ASP A 270 7.45 10.28 14.66
CA ASP A 270 8.69 10.24 13.87
C ASP A 270 9.03 8.78 13.49
N PRO A 271 9.01 8.45 12.19
CA PRO A 271 9.34 7.10 11.72
C PRO A 271 10.85 6.78 11.75
N THR A 272 11.75 7.76 11.91
CA THR A 272 13.20 7.61 11.65
C THR A 272 13.83 6.42 12.37
N ASN A 273 13.46 6.18 13.64
CA ASN A 273 14.03 5.10 14.45
C ASN A 273 13.24 3.79 14.39
N ASN A 274 12.02 3.84 13.86
CA ASN A 274 11.07 2.72 13.94
C ASN A 274 10.75 2.12 12.58
N ILE A 275 10.92 2.88 11.50
CA ILE A 275 10.62 2.46 10.13
C ILE A 275 11.83 2.87 9.29
N ARG A 276 12.52 1.89 8.72
CA ARG A 276 13.65 2.20 7.84
C ARG A 276 13.20 2.91 6.56
N CYS A 277 14.03 3.83 6.12
CA CYS A 277 13.90 4.53 4.84
C CYS A 277 14.99 4.06 3.88
N GLY A 278 14.63 3.56 2.70
CA GLY A 278 15.56 3.06 1.68
C GLY A 278 16.07 1.64 1.88
N GLY A 279 17.02 1.26 1.02
CA GLY A 279 17.69 -0.04 1.01
C GLY A 279 18.66 -0.25 2.18
N TYR A 280 19.04 -1.51 2.40
CA TYR A 280 20.00 -1.93 3.44
C TYR A 280 21.43 -1.74 2.96
#